data_AF-A0A452YUH2-F1
#
_entry.id   AF-A0A452YUH2-F1
#
_cell.length_a   1.000
_cell.length_b   1.000
_cell.length_c   1.000
_cell.angle_alpha   90.00
_cell.angle_beta   90.00
_cell.angle_gamma   90.00
#
_symmetry.space_group_name_H-M   'P 1'
#
loop_
_entity.id
_entity.type
_entity.pdbx_description
1 polymer ?
#
loop_
_entity_poly.entity_id
_entity_poly.type
_entity_poly.pdbx_seq_one_letter_code
_entity_poly.pdbx_strand_id
1 'polypeptide(L)'
;TTLRLFSGTQIDHETGKGKLSPEAPLRGGKKSKHGKTSTTTYHVTFVVDADFGTPGAVSVRNGNRADRFFLRHVRLELAEDRSIHFECNSWVYPYKKTAADRLFFVNTVRAEAIRLCLFDTLPCPW
;
A
#
# COMPACT_ATOMS: atom_id res chain seq x y z
N THR A 1 9.44 7.30 3.55
CA THR A 1 8.21 6.74 2.97
C THR A 1 8.22 5.25 3.20
N THR A 2 7.16 4.71 3.76
CA THR A 2 7.03 3.30 4.16
C THR A 2 5.79 2.68 3.52
N LEU A 3 5.85 1.38 3.28
CA LEU A 3 4.74 0.58 2.78
C LEU A 3 4.39 -0.49 3.81
N ARG A 4 3.12 -0.89 3.86
CA ARG A 4 2.66 -2.06 4.62
C ARG A 4 1.68 -2.86 3.78
N LEU A 5 1.67 -4.17 3.94
CA LEU A 5 0.69 -5.06 3.31
C LEU A 5 -0.41 -5.41 4.29
N PHE A 6 -1.63 -5.48 3.79
CA PHE A 6 -2.77 -6.08 4.47
C PHE A 6 -3.13 -7.40 3.78
N SER A 7 -3.35 -8.44 4.59
CA SER A 7 -3.90 -9.70 4.11
C SER A 7 -5.36 -9.51 3.70
N GLY A 8 -5.73 -10.06 2.53
CA GLY A 8 -7.11 -10.13 2.07
C GLY A 8 -7.81 -11.43 2.46
N THR A 9 -7.09 -12.41 3.00
CA THR A 9 -7.62 -13.75 3.31
C THR A 9 -7.49 -14.15 4.76
N GLN A 10 -6.66 -13.44 5.54
CA GLN A 10 -6.43 -13.73 6.95
C GLN A 10 -6.75 -12.48 7.77
N ILE A 11 -7.53 -12.69 8.83
CA ILE A 11 -7.94 -11.64 9.75
C ILE A 11 -7.09 -11.75 11.01
N ASP A 12 -6.64 -10.61 11.51
CA ASP A 12 -6.12 -10.47 12.85
C ASP A 12 -7.29 -10.39 13.83
N HIS A 13 -7.41 -11.40 14.70
CA HIS A 13 -8.51 -11.53 15.65
C HIS A 13 -8.54 -10.44 16.71
N GLU A 14 -7.41 -9.77 17.00
CA GLU A 14 -7.36 -8.68 17.97
C GLU A 14 -7.95 -7.39 17.40
N THR A 15 -7.68 -7.13 16.11
CA THR A 15 -8.06 -5.86 15.47
C THR A 15 -9.29 -5.95 14.58
N GLY A 16 -9.73 -7.17 14.21
CA GLY A 16 -10.81 -7.42 13.27
C GLY A 16 -10.49 -7.01 11.82
N LYS A 17 -9.22 -6.69 11.52
CA LYS A 17 -8.74 -6.25 10.21
C LYS A 17 -7.93 -7.36 9.54
N GLY A 18 -7.65 -7.23 8.25
CA GLY A 18 -6.68 -8.09 7.60
C GLY A 18 -5.32 -8.02 8.31
N LYS A 19 -4.63 -9.16 8.45
CA LYS A 19 -3.28 -9.21 9.06
C LYS A 19 -2.36 -8.17 8.42
N LEU A 20 -1.58 -7.47 9.24
CA LEU A 20 -0.78 -6.33 8.82
C LEU A 20 0.72 -6.64 8.88
N SER A 21 1.45 -6.36 7.79
CA SER A 21 2.90 -6.54 7.78
C SER A 21 3.64 -5.49 8.64
N PRO A 22 4.89 -5.76 9.03
CA PRO A 22 5.84 -4.73 9.42
C PRO A 22 5.99 -3.64 8.35
N GLU A 23 6.51 -2.47 8.75
CA GLU A 23 6.81 -1.38 7.82
C GLU A 23 7.99 -1.72 6.91
N ALA A 24 7.79 -1.53 5.61
CA ALA A 24 8.80 -1.71 4.59
C ALA A 24 9.22 -0.34 4.01
N PRO A 25 10.40 0.20 4.38
CA PRO A 25 10.83 1.51 3.94
C PRO A 25 11.32 1.51 2.48
N LEU A 26 10.98 2.57 1.74
CA LEU A 26 11.56 2.83 0.42
C LEU A 26 13.02 3.26 0.56
N ARG A 27 13.95 2.45 0.04
CA ARG A 27 15.39 2.73 0.03
C ARG A 27 15.99 2.54 -1.37
N GLY A 28 17.04 3.30 -1.70
CA GLY A 28 17.88 3.06 -2.89
C GLY A 28 17.17 3.09 -4.24
N GLY A 29 16.18 3.98 -4.43
CA GLY A 29 15.38 4.03 -5.66
C GLY A 29 16.22 4.30 -6.92
N LYS A 30 15.98 3.54 -7.99
CA LYS A 30 16.62 3.70 -9.29
C LYS A 30 15.83 4.67 -10.16
N LYS A 31 16.45 5.75 -10.59
CA LYS A 31 15.83 6.74 -11.48
C LYS A 31 15.98 6.31 -12.93
N SER A 32 14.91 6.44 -13.70
CA SER A 32 14.90 6.31 -15.15
C SER A 32 14.24 7.54 -15.77
N LYS A 33 14.67 7.91 -16.97
CA LYS A 33 14.08 9.00 -17.76
C LYS A 33 13.54 8.42 -19.06
N HIS A 34 12.30 8.75 -19.38
CA HIS A 34 11.72 8.49 -20.69
C HIS A 34 11.12 9.78 -21.24
N GLY A 35 11.77 10.35 -22.24
CA GLY A 35 11.43 11.69 -22.75
C GLY A 35 11.51 12.75 -21.65
N LYS A 36 10.41 13.48 -21.46
CA LYS A 36 10.28 14.54 -20.43
C LYS A 36 9.90 13.99 -19.04
N THR A 37 9.62 12.70 -18.90
CA THR A 37 9.13 12.11 -17.65
C THR A 37 10.25 11.35 -16.94
N SER A 38 10.46 11.64 -15.66
CA SER A 38 11.35 10.86 -14.78
C SER A 38 10.54 9.96 -13.86
N THR A 39 10.89 8.68 -13.79
CA THR A 39 10.30 7.71 -12.85
C THR A 39 11.38 7.22 -11.90
N THR A 40 11.00 6.90 -10.66
CA THR A 40 11.90 6.23 -9.71
C THR A 40 11.29 4.91 -9.29
N THR A 41 12.00 3.81 -9.55
CA THR A 41 11.58 2.46 -9.17
C THR A 41 12.27 2.07 -7.87
N TYR A 42 11.52 1.49 -6.95
CA TYR A 42 12.03 1.00 -5.67
C TYR A 42 11.80 -0.50 -5.60
N HIS A 43 12.79 -1.25 -5.10
CA HIS A 43 12.60 -2.63 -4.68
C HIS A 43 12.42 -2.66 -3.17
N VAL A 44 11.41 -3.41 -2.72
CA VAL A 44 11.02 -3.50 -1.33
C VAL A 44 10.73 -4.96 -1.03
N THR A 45 11.24 -5.45 0.10
CA THR A 45 10.96 -6.80 0.59
C THR A 45 10.03 -6.69 1.79
N PHE A 46 8.93 -7.44 1.76
CA PHE A 46 8.04 -7.59 2.90
C PHE A 46 8.35 -8.91 3.58
N VAL A 47 8.63 -8.87 4.88
CA VAL A 47 8.77 -10.05 5.72
C VAL A 47 7.46 -10.22 6.46
N VAL A 48 6.77 -11.33 6.21
CA VAL A 48 5.47 -11.65 6.80
C VAL A 48 5.50 -13.07 7.34
N ASP A 49 4.61 -13.37 8.28
CA ASP A 49 4.48 -14.70 8.86
C ASP A 49 3.98 -15.71 7.82
N ALA A 50 4.28 -16.99 8.03
CA ALA A 50 3.88 -18.06 7.11
C ALA A 50 2.36 -18.16 6.93
N ASP A 51 1.60 -17.76 7.95
CA ASP A 51 0.15 -17.75 7.98
C ASP A 51 -0.46 -16.37 7.64
N PHE A 52 0.33 -15.48 7.02
CA PHE A 52 -0.14 -14.16 6.59
C PHE A 52 -1.23 -14.24 5.51
N GLY A 53 -1.24 -15.32 4.73
CA GLY A 53 -2.19 -15.52 3.63
C GLY A 53 -1.88 -14.67 2.40
N THR A 54 -2.91 -14.39 1.59
CA THR A 54 -2.76 -13.65 0.32
C THR A 54 -2.91 -12.14 0.55
N PRO A 55 -1.93 -11.31 0.15
CA PRO A 55 -2.05 -9.85 0.22
C PRO A 55 -3.23 -9.33 -0.60
N GLY A 56 -4.05 -8.46 -0.01
CA GLY A 56 -5.23 -7.86 -0.64
C GLY A 56 -5.17 -6.34 -0.79
N ALA A 57 -4.38 -5.67 0.05
CA ALA A 57 -4.18 -4.23 -0.03
C ALA A 57 -2.76 -3.82 0.37
N VAL A 58 -2.32 -2.66 -0.12
CA VAL A 58 -1.07 -2.02 0.25
C VAL A 58 -1.36 -0.62 0.78
N SER A 59 -0.84 -0.33 1.98
CA SER A 59 -0.84 1.01 2.57
C SER A 59 0.49 1.69 2.29
N VAL A 60 0.42 2.97 1.91
CA VAL A 60 1.57 3.80 1.57
C VAL A 60 1.55 5.05 2.44
N ARG A 61 2.57 5.19 3.29
CA ARG A 61 2.79 6.35 4.16
C ARG A 61 3.90 7.24 3.61
N ASN A 62 3.54 8.43 3.17
CA ASN A 62 4.52 9.45 2.82
C ASN A 62 4.97 10.25 4.05
N GLY A 63 5.73 9.62 4.95
CA GLY A 63 6.18 10.25 6.19
C GLY A 63 7.34 11.23 6.03
N ASN A 64 8.26 10.99 5.09
CA ASN A 64 9.58 11.65 5.10
C ASN A 64 9.75 12.70 3.99
N ARG A 65 8.87 12.74 2.98
CA ARG A 65 9.01 13.69 1.86
C ARG A 65 8.20 14.95 2.15
N ALA A 66 8.77 16.10 1.80
CA ALA A 66 8.06 17.38 1.89
C ALA A 66 6.92 17.47 0.86
N ASP A 67 7.11 16.85 -0.31
CA ASP A 67 6.20 16.92 -1.44
C ASP A 67 5.39 15.64 -1.66
N ARG A 68 4.26 15.80 -2.36
CA ARG A 68 3.48 14.69 -2.89
C ARG A 68 4.22 14.03 -4.05
N PHE A 69 4.03 12.74 -4.23
CA PHE A 69 4.50 12.02 -5.41
C PHE A 69 3.35 11.25 -6.05
N PHE A 70 3.45 11.01 -7.36
CA PHE A 70 2.49 10.19 -8.07
C PHE A 70 2.93 8.72 -8.00
N LEU A 71 2.09 7.87 -7.43
CA LEU A 71 2.30 6.43 -7.39
C LEU A 71 1.49 5.79 -8.52
N ARG A 72 2.20 5.21 -9.50
CA ARG A 72 1.57 4.57 -10.65
C ARG A 72 1.02 3.19 -10.30
N HIS A 73 1.88 2.29 -9.84
CA HIS A 73 1.51 0.94 -9.44
C HIS A 73 2.45 0.38 -8.37
N VAL A 74 2.03 -0.71 -7.74
CA VAL A 74 2.88 -1.60 -6.96
C VAL A 74 2.73 -3.00 -7.54
N ARG A 75 3.86 -3.67 -7.78
CA ARG A 75 3.90 -5.06 -8.22
C ARG A 75 4.60 -5.87 -7.14
N LEU A 76 3.90 -6.86 -6.60
CA LEU A 76 4.42 -7.79 -5.61
C LEU A 76 4.68 -9.12 -6.29
N GLU A 77 5.94 -9.52 -6.36
CA GLU A 77 6.33 -10.86 -6.78
C GLU A 77 6.18 -11.82 -5.58
N LEU A 78 5.50 -12.93 -5.77
CA LEU A 78 5.35 -14.01 -4.79
C LEU A 78 6.16 -15.23 -5.26
N ALA A 79 6.18 -16.27 -4.42
CA ALA A 79 6.71 -17.57 -4.83
C ALA A 79 5.93 -18.14 -6.04
N GLU A 80 6.56 -19.07 -6.76
CA GLU A 80 5.96 -19.84 -7.86
C GLU A 80 5.49 -18.97 -9.05
N ASP A 81 6.28 -17.95 -9.40
CA ASP A 81 6.02 -17.04 -10.54
C ASP A 81 4.66 -16.32 -10.51
N ARG A 82 4.03 -16.26 -9.32
CA ARG A 82 2.81 -15.49 -9.10
C ARG A 82 3.15 -14.04 -8.79
N SER A 83 2.34 -13.12 -9.30
CA SER A 83 2.46 -11.71 -8.97
C SER A 83 1.10 -11.09 -8.67
N ILE A 84 1.09 -10.13 -7.74
CA ILE A 84 -0.07 -9.32 -7.39
C ILE A 84 0.18 -7.89 -7.86
N HIS A 85 -0.80 -7.34 -8.58
CA HIS A 85 -0.73 -5.99 -9.12
C HIS A 85 -1.72 -5.05 -8.43
N PHE A 86 -1.21 -3.91 -8.00
CA PHE A 86 -1.99 -2.79 -7.46
C PHE A 86 -1.90 -1.63 -8.46
N GLU A 87 -2.99 -1.35 -9.17
CA GLU A 87 -3.12 -0.15 -10.01
C GLU A 87 -3.48 1.05 -9.11
N CYS A 88 -2.49 1.89 -8.83
CA CYS A 88 -2.65 2.97 -7.85
C CYS A 88 -3.12 4.28 -8.49
N ASN A 89 -2.44 4.70 -9.56
CA ASN A 89 -2.69 5.93 -10.34
C ASN A 89 -3.15 7.14 -9.50
N SER A 90 -2.44 7.41 -8.41
CA SER A 90 -2.86 8.41 -7.41
C SER A 90 -1.68 9.21 -6.89
N TRP A 91 -1.95 10.47 -6.55
CA TRP A 91 -1.06 11.27 -5.72
C TRP A 91 -1.06 10.76 -4.27
N VAL A 92 0.13 10.62 -3.70
CA VAL A 92 0.34 10.30 -2.28
C VAL A 92 0.90 11.54 -1.60
N TYR A 93 0.06 12.19 -0.79
CA TYR A 93 0.41 13.41 -0.08
C TYR A 93 1.25 13.10 1.16
N PRO A 94 2.12 14.04 1.60
CA PRO A 94 2.82 13.93 2.86
C PRO A 94 1.84 13.66 4.01
N TYR A 95 2.19 12.72 4.90
CA TYR A 95 1.36 12.36 6.04
C TYR A 95 1.03 13.59 6.90
N LYS A 96 2.01 14.48 7.11
CA LYS A 96 1.83 15.75 7.83
C LYS A 96 0.73 16.67 7.29
N LYS A 97 0.27 16.47 6.04
CA LYS A 97 -0.80 17.26 5.42
C LYS A 97 -2.18 16.61 5.51
N THR A 98 -2.23 15.29 5.69
CA THR A 98 -3.49 14.51 5.57
C THR A 98 -3.81 13.70 6.81
N ALA A 99 -2.84 13.50 7.71
CA ALA A 99 -2.92 12.62 8.88
C ALA A 99 -3.41 11.19 8.55
N ALA A 100 -3.23 10.75 7.30
CA ALA A 100 -3.76 9.49 6.82
C ALA A 100 -2.78 8.82 5.83
N ASP A 101 -2.75 7.50 5.90
CA ASP A 101 -2.07 6.67 4.90
C ASP A 101 -2.96 6.48 3.67
N ARG A 102 -2.35 6.25 2.51
CA ARG A 102 -3.12 5.93 1.29
C ARG A 102 -3.18 4.41 1.12
N LEU A 103 -4.39 3.88 1.07
CA LEU A 103 -4.66 2.45 0.88
C LEU A 103 -5.01 2.18 -0.58
N PHE A 104 -4.41 1.13 -1.15
CA PHE A 104 -4.69 0.65 -2.51
C PHE A 104 -5.03 -0.84 -2.47
N PHE A 105 -6.09 -1.23 -3.18
CA PHE A 105 -6.56 -2.61 -3.25
C PHE A 105 -6.01 -3.33 -4.48
N VAL A 106 -5.91 -4.65 -4.39
CA VAL A 106 -5.50 -5.50 -5.52
C VAL A 106 -6.46 -5.33 -6.70
N ASN A 107 -5.93 -5.37 -7.93
CA ASN A 107 -6.71 -5.21 -9.16
C ASN A 107 -7.57 -6.44 -9.55
N THR A 108 -7.80 -7.39 -8.65
CA THR A 108 -8.65 -8.55 -8.90
C THR A 108 -10.10 -8.24 -8.54
N VAL A 109 -10.98 -8.29 -9.54
CA VAL A 109 -12.43 -8.20 -9.34
C VAL A 109 -12.95 -9.56 -8.89
N ARG A 110 -13.00 -9.81 -7.57
CA ARG A 110 -13.96 -10.79 -7.02
C ARG A 110 -15.24 -10.03 -6.70
N ALA A 111 -16.08 -9.82 -7.72
CA ALA A 111 -17.34 -9.12 -7.55
C ALA A 111 -18.37 -10.03 -6.86
N GLU A 112 -18.32 -10.08 -5.54
CA GLU A 112 -19.50 -10.31 -4.72
C GLU A 112 -19.67 -9.09 -3.81
N ALA A 113 -20.13 -7.99 -4.40
CA ALA A 113 -20.41 -6.68 -3.77
C ALA A 113 -19.23 -6.00 -3.03
N ILE A 114 -18.79 -4.84 -3.55
CA ILE A 114 -17.90 -3.94 -2.81
C ILE A 114 -18.70 -3.33 -1.64
N ARG A 115 -18.49 -3.82 -0.41
CA ARG A 115 -19.02 -3.18 0.79
C ARG A 115 -18.02 -2.14 1.29
N LEU A 116 -18.29 -0.87 0.98
CA LEU A 116 -17.56 0.25 1.58
C LEU A 116 -18.23 0.59 2.92
N CYS A 117 -17.60 0.20 4.02
CA CYS A 117 -17.94 0.74 5.34
C CYS A 117 -17.14 2.01 5.58
N LEU A 118 -17.75 3.16 5.28
CA LEU A 118 -17.21 4.46 5.65
C LEU A 118 -17.57 4.73 7.12
N PHE A 119 -16.58 4.94 7.97
CA PHE A 119 -16.79 5.58 9.26
C PHE A 119 -16.64 7.07 9.05
N ASP A 120 -17.77 7.76 8.89
CA ASP A 120 -17.79 9.20 9.03
C ASP A 120 -17.63 9.52 10.53
N THR A 121 -16.45 10.05 10.86
CA THR A 121 -16.09 10.66 12.15
C THR A 121 -15.81 9.72 13.33
N LEU A 122 -14.58 9.80 13.85
CA LEU A 122 -14.43 10.16 15.26
C LEU A 122 -13.73 11.54 15.28
N PRO A 123 -14.17 12.48 16.13
CA PRO A 123 -13.59 13.81 16.20
C PRO A 123 -12.15 13.71 16.71
N CYS A 124 -11.24 14.50 16.12
CA CYS A 124 -10.00 14.85 16.79
C CYS A 124 -10.35 15.56 18.10
N PRO A 125 -9.90 15.07 19.27
CA PRO A 125 -9.87 15.90 20.46
C PRO A 125 -8.64 16.81 20.34
N TRP A 126 -8.86 18.02 19.83
CA TRP A 126 -8.11 19.21 20.20
C TRP A 126 -9.11 20.25 20.67
#